data_AF-A0A925G3Z4-F1
#
_entry.id   AF-A0A925G3Z4-F1
#
_cell.length_a   1.000
_cell.length_b   1.000
_cell.length_c   1.000
_cell.angle_alpha   90.00
_cell.angle_beta   90.00
_cell.angle_gamma   90.00
#
_symmetry.space_group_name_H-M   'P 1'
#
loop_
_entity.id
_entity.type
_entity.pdbx_description
1 polymer ?
#
loop_
_entity_poly.entity_id
_entity_poly.type
_entity_poly.pdbx_seq_one_letter_code
_entity_poly.pdbx_strand_id
1 'polypeptide(L)'
;MRKILRIVLLFTILIPGSYVNLFAQSSQSRAITGTVYDENGITLPGASILVKDTKIGTSTDLNGKFMIRVPAEGKVLVVNFMGMASQEITIGSKTNLTVSLKSTNSNLNEVVVIGYGAIRKAEVTSSIVSITEKDIKNLPVSGIDQALQGKVAGVTVTNNGGQPGGGVSVRVRGITSVNGNEPLYVIDGVPILTQTNSIGQDQLGGRAGQTSQSVMSTINPSDIASVDILKDASAQAIYGSLAANGVVLITTKRGKSGQSKISYDVYYGAQKVQKTLPVMNLSEYAQYYNSVVEEAATYGSILQPIGEFKNPSLLGKGTDWQEAIYQTGKIANHQLSFSGGADKTTYYFSGNYFNQTGTIIGSGFQRFSTRFNLDQQVKSWLKAGISANLSRSNQKIALTDGTETPTTIVLYNSPATPITGPDGQYLTTTSLGSNTFGNSNGNPIATASLRDVKAIQSIGYGNIFCEIKFMKYLSLRNEVGFDFQLSQNSAFQPEYTNSQTKQSLLSPSKLIESRNNS
;
A
#
# COMPACT_ATOMS: atom_id res chain seq x y z
N MET A 1 -12.73 -58.82 -25.75
CA MET A 1 -13.10 -57.43 -26.09
C MET A 1 -12.92 -56.59 -24.83
N ARG A 2 -12.36 -55.39 -24.82
CA ARG A 2 -11.86 -54.49 -25.86
C ARG A 2 -11.17 -53.36 -25.08
N LYS A 3 -9.99 -52.96 -25.55
CA LYS A 3 -9.55 -51.55 -25.72
C LYS A 3 -9.76 -50.67 -24.46
N ILE A 4 -8.74 -50.24 -23.73
CA ILE A 4 -7.81 -49.15 -24.13
C ILE A 4 -6.60 -49.21 -23.16
N LEU A 5 -5.63 -50.09 -23.43
CA LEU A 5 -4.32 -50.04 -22.78
C LEU A 5 -3.24 -50.46 -23.77
N ARG A 6 -3.27 -49.82 -24.95
CA ARG A 6 -2.28 -49.91 -26.01
C ARG A 6 -2.01 -48.48 -26.45
N ILE A 7 -0.91 -47.88 -25.96
CA ILE A 7 -0.18 -46.75 -26.58
C ILE A 7 1.04 -46.28 -25.72
N VAL A 8 1.40 -46.93 -24.60
CA VAL A 8 2.57 -46.48 -23.79
C VAL A 8 3.70 -47.53 -23.65
N LEU A 9 3.58 -48.73 -24.23
CA LEU A 9 4.63 -49.76 -24.11
C LEU A 9 4.97 -50.41 -25.46
N LEU A 10 5.76 -49.71 -26.25
CA LEU A 10 6.47 -50.18 -27.45
C LEU A 10 7.46 -49.05 -27.78
N PHE A 11 8.67 -49.08 -27.25
CA PHE A 11 9.77 -49.82 -27.88
C PHE A 11 10.85 -50.15 -26.83
N THR A 12 10.95 -51.42 -26.44
CA THR A 12 12.11 -51.97 -25.73
C THR A 12 12.18 -53.48 -25.98
N ILE A 13 12.91 -53.89 -27.03
CA ILE A 13 13.51 -55.24 -27.24
C ILE A 13 14.78 -54.98 -28.09
N LEU A 14 16.01 -55.01 -27.56
CA LEU A 14 16.92 -56.16 -27.30
C LEU A 14 17.41 -56.85 -28.62
N ILE A 15 18.68 -56.72 -29.04
CA ILE A 15 19.86 -57.65 -28.95
C ILE A 15 20.73 -57.36 -30.22
N PRO A 16 22.07 -57.66 -30.37
CA PRO A 16 23.12 -58.20 -29.49
C PRO A 16 24.41 -57.34 -29.39
N GLY A 17 25.30 -57.74 -28.48
CA GLY A 17 26.64 -57.16 -28.30
C GLY A 17 27.63 -57.46 -29.43
N SER A 18 28.55 -56.51 -29.62
CA SER A 18 29.87 -56.72 -30.21
C SER A 18 30.86 -55.78 -29.50
N TYR A 19 31.96 -56.35 -29.03
CA TYR A 19 33.10 -55.69 -28.41
C TYR A 19 33.70 -54.61 -29.33
N VAL A 20 33.77 -53.35 -28.89
CA VAL A 20 34.73 -52.37 -29.44
C VAL A 20 35.19 -51.40 -28.35
N ASN A 21 36.46 -51.59 -27.97
CA ASN A 21 37.44 -50.66 -27.41
C ASN A 21 36.95 -49.35 -26.77
N LEU A 22 37.16 -49.27 -25.46
CA LEU A 22 37.33 -48.03 -24.71
C LEU A 22 38.48 -47.21 -25.34
N PHE A 23 38.13 -46.18 -26.11
CA PHE A 23 39.00 -45.02 -26.30
C PHE A 23 38.52 -43.93 -25.33
N ALA A 24 39.32 -43.72 -24.29
CA ALA A 24 39.24 -42.52 -23.48
C ALA A 24 39.52 -41.30 -24.38
N GLN A 25 38.48 -40.62 -24.85
CA GLN A 25 38.62 -39.25 -25.30
C GLN A 25 38.72 -38.38 -24.05
N SER A 26 39.96 -38.05 -23.69
CA SER A 26 40.23 -36.95 -22.77
C SER A 26 39.59 -35.68 -23.35
N SER A 27 38.45 -35.26 -22.80
CA SER A 27 37.99 -33.88 -22.93
C SER A 27 39.10 -33.00 -22.37
N GLN A 28 39.89 -32.37 -23.23
CA GLN A 28 40.92 -31.41 -22.84
C GLN A 28 40.24 -30.20 -22.19
N SER A 29 40.07 -30.26 -20.87
CA SER A 29 39.74 -29.09 -20.07
C SER A 29 40.95 -28.18 -20.05
N ARG A 30 40.79 -26.94 -20.49
CA ARG A 30 41.87 -25.96 -20.48
C ARG A 30 41.87 -25.20 -19.16
N ALA A 31 42.98 -25.22 -18.44
CA ALA A 31 43.16 -24.33 -17.29
C ALA A 31 43.48 -22.92 -17.80
N ILE A 32 42.65 -21.96 -17.41
CA ILE A 32 42.84 -20.54 -17.65
C ILE A 32 43.12 -19.88 -16.31
N THR A 33 44.20 -19.12 -16.26
CA THR A 33 44.56 -18.29 -15.10
C THR A 33 44.40 -16.83 -15.46
N GLY A 34 44.17 -15.98 -14.47
CA GLY A 34 44.13 -14.54 -14.72
C GLY A 34 44.05 -13.71 -13.45
N THR A 35 44.12 -12.39 -13.61
CA THR A 35 43.97 -11.42 -12.52
C THR A 35 42.90 -10.41 -12.89
N VAL A 36 42.04 -10.09 -11.93
CA VAL A 36 40.97 -9.09 -12.08
C VAL A 36 41.37 -7.81 -11.32
N TYR A 37 41.29 -6.68 -12.02
CA TYR A 37 41.58 -5.34 -11.52
C TYR A 37 40.35 -4.43 -11.65
N ASP A 38 40.33 -3.35 -10.88
CA ASP A 38 39.44 -2.21 -11.13
C ASP A 38 40.05 -1.26 -12.20
N GLU A 39 39.36 -0.15 -12.44
CA GLU A 39 39.79 0.91 -13.37
C GLU A 39 41.01 1.70 -12.88
N ASN A 40 41.37 1.60 -11.60
CA ASN A 40 42.50 2.26 -10.96
C ASN A 40 43.71 1.33 -10.78
N GLY A 41 43.63 0.08 -11.27
CA GLY A 41 44.70 -0.92 -11.17
C GLY A 41 44.76 -1.66 -9.84
N ILE A 42 43.75 -1.56 -8.99
CA ILE A 42 43.64 -2.30 -7.72
C ILE A 42 43.06 -3.69 -7.99
N THR A 43 43.67 -4.73 -7.42
CA THR A 43 43.20 -6.11 -7.56
C THR A 43 41.86 -6.33 -6.85
N LEU A 44 40.94 -7.06 -7.48
CA LEU A 44 39.59 -7.31 -6.97
C LEU A 44 39.46 -8.73 -6.38
N PRO A 45 39.60 -8.90 -5.05
CA PRO A 45 39.36 -10.18 -4.39
C PRO A 45 37.86 -10.48 -4.28
N GLY A 46 37.46 -11.75 -4.50
CA GLY A 46 36.05 -12.17 -4.46
C GLY A 46 35.21 -11.87 -5.71
N ALA A 47 35.82 -11.47 -6.83
CA ALA A 47 35.15 -11.39 -8.12
C ALA A 47 34.72 -12.78 -8.60
N SER A 48 33.50 -12.90 -9.13
CA SER A 48 32.93 -14.15 -9.64
C SER A 48 33.21 -14.28 -11.12
N ILE A 49 33.82 -15.38 -11.53
CA ILE A 49 34.12 -15.75 -12.92
C ILE A 49 33.26 -16.96 -13.28
N LEU A 50 32.44 -16.85 -14.32
CA LEU A 50 31.60 -17.94 -14.83
C LEU A 50 31.89 -18.19 -16.31
N VAL A 51 31.95 -19.46 -16.74
CA VAL A 51 31.93 -19.78 -18.17
C VAL A 51 30.50 -19.64 -18.67
N LYS A 52 30.30 -18.77 -19.68
CA LYS A 52 28.99 -18.44 -20.24
C LYS A 52 28.21 -19.70 -20.63
N ASP A 53 26.93 -19.72 -20.30
CA ASP A 53 25.99 -20.82 -20.55
C ASP A 53 26.31 -22.14 -19.83
N THR A 54 27.19 -22.12 -18.82
CA THR A 54 27.50 -23.27 -17.97
C THR A 54 27.39 -22.94 -16.48
N LYS A 55 27.41 -23.97 -15.63
CA LYS A 55 27.50 -23.83 -14.16
C LYS A 55 28.95 -23.81 -13.65
N ILE A 56 29.94 -23.79 -14.54
CA ILE A 56 31.35 -23.85 -14.17
C ILE A 56 31.82 -22.43 -13.86
N GLY A 57 32.21 -22.19 -12.61
CA GLY A 57 32.68 -20.90 -12.14
C GLY A 57 33.69 -21.01 -11.01
N THR A 58 34.38 -19.91 -10.74
CA THR A 58 35.32 -19.74 -9.62
C THR A 58 35.26 -18.30 -9.13
N SER A 59 35.76 -18.03 -7.93
CA SER A 59 36.02 -16.66 -7.45
C SER A 59 37.52 -16.33 -7.51
N THR A 60 37.85 -15.04 -7.49
CA THR A 60 39.24 -14.57 -7.29
C THR A 60 39.70 -14.72 -5.84
N ASP A 61 40.99 -14.95 -5.64
CA ASP A 61 41.66 -15.01 -4.34
C ASP A 61 41.95 -13.62 -3.74
N LEU A 62 42.64 -13.58 -2.59
CA LEU A 62 43.02 -12.34 -1.88
C LEU A 62 43.91 -11.40 -2.71
N ASN A 63 44.55 -11.90 -3.77
CA ASN A 63 45.39 -11.11 -4.68
C ASN A 63 44.69 -10.85 -6.03
N GLY A 64 43.37 -11.08 -6.11
CA GLY A 64 42.58 -10.89 -7.33
C GLY A 64 42.85 -11.93 -8.43
N LYS A 65 43.56 -13.02 -8.14
CA LYS A 65 43.89 -14.07 -9.12
C LYS A 65 42.83 -15.15 -9.15
N PHE A 66 42.57 -15.73 -10.32
CA PHE A 66 41.67 -16.86 -10.48
C PHE A 66 42.30 -17.96 -11.34
N MET A 67 41.84 -19.19 -11.14
CA MET A 67 42.11 -20.33 -12.02
C MET A 67 40.79 -21.06 -12.28
N ILE A 68 40.42 -21.21 -13.55
CA ILE A 68 39.20 -21.90 -13.96
C ILE A 68 39.50 -22.94 -15.03
N ARG A 69 38.91 -24.13 -14.91
CA ARG A 69 39.00 -25.19 -15.92
C ARG A 69 37.82 -25.07 -16.86
N VAL A 70 38.10 -24.69 -18.11
CA VAL A 70 37.07 -24.45 -19.12
C VAL A 70 37.00 -25.64 -20.08
N PRO A 71 35.81 -26.21 -20.34
CA PRO A 71 35.61 -27.23 -21.37
C PRO A 71 35.94 -26.68 -22.76
N ALA A 72 36.28 -27.56 -23.73
CA ALA A 72 36.67 -27.15 -25.09
C ALA A 72 35.61 -26.30 -25.83
N GLU A 73 34.34 -26.38 -25.42
CA GLU A 73 33.24 -25.60 -25.98
C GLU A 73 33.04 -24.22 -25.34
N GLY A 74 33.66 -23.96 -24.19
CA GLY A 74 33.52 -22.70 -23.45
C GLY A 74 34.32 -21.57 -24.10
N LYS A 75 33.63 -20.65 -24.79
CA LYS A 75 34.26 -19.56 -25.54
C LYS A 75 34.30 -18.21 -24.82
N VAL A 76 33.51 -18.02 -23.76
CA VAL A 76 33.35 -16.70 -23.10
C VAL A 76 33.34 -16.84 -21.58
N LEU A 77 34.10 -16.00 -20.89
CA LEU A 77 34.01 -15.80 -19.44
C LEU A 77 33.17 -14.57 -19.14
N VAL A 78 32.27 -14.69 -18.19
CA VAL A 78 31.52 -13.57 -17.60
C VAL A 78 32.14 -13.28 -16.24
N VAL A 79 32.70 -12.09 -16.08
CA VAL A 79 33.25 -11.63 -14.81
C VAL A 79 32.26 -10.67 -14.17
N ASN A 80 31.94 -10.90 -12.91
CA ASN A 80 31.01 -10.07 -12.15
C ASN A 80 31.58 -9.74 -10.77
N PHE A 81 31.45 -8.49 -10.36
CA PHE A 81 31.83 -8.03 -9.03
C PHE A 81 30.82 -7.00 -8.54
N MET A 82 30.47 -7.06 -7.27
CA MET A 82 29.46 -6.18 -6.68
C MET A 82 29.90 -4.72 -6.82
N GLY A 83 29.04 -3.88 -7.42
CA GLY A 83 29.34 -2.46 -7.68
C GLY A 83 30.07 -2.17 -9.01
N MET A 84 30.46 -3.20 -9.77
CA MET A 84 31.15 -3.06 -11.06
C MET A 84 30.28 -3.55 -12.22
N ALA A 85 30.55 -3.07 -13.42
CA ALA A 85 29.84 -3.50 -14.63
C ALA A 85 30.32 -4.90 -15.01
N SER A 86 29.39 -5.83 -15.23
CA SER A 86 29.75 -7.18 -15.68
C SER A 86 30.40 -7.12 -17.06
N GLN A 87 31.47 -7.89 -17.24
CA GLN A 87 32.25 -7.91 -18.47
C GLN A 87 32.32 -9.33 -19.05
N GLU A 88 31.97 -9.46 -20.32
CA GLU A 88 32.16 -10.69 -21.09
C GLU A 88 33.51 -10.67 -21.82
N ILE A 89 34.26 -11.76 -21.75
CA ILE A 89 35.60 -11.88 -22.32
C ILE A 89 35.72 -13.16 -23.11
N THR A 90 36.01 -13.03 -24.40
CA THR A 90 36.22 -14.17 -25.29
C THR A 90 37.56 -14.85 -24.98
N ILE A 91 37.48 -16.13 -24.63
CA ILE A 91 38.61 -17.03 -24.41
C ILE A 91 39.13 -17.43 -25.79
N GLY A 92 40.07 -16.66 -26.34
CA GLY A 92 40.82 -17.04 -27.54
C GLY A 92 41.86 -18.13 -27.25
N SER A 93 43.02 -18.08 -27.89
CA SER A 93 44.15 -18.98 -27.64
C SER A 93 45.01 -18.61 -26.42
N LYS A 94 44.60 -17.66 -25.57
CA LYS A 94 45.38 -17.19 -24.40
C LYS A 94 45.05 -17.97 -23.12
N THR A 95 46.09 -18.44 -22.41
CA THR A 95 45.98 -19.17 -21.12
C THR A 95 46.04 -18.23 -19.91
N ASN A 96 46.52 -17.00 -20.09
CA ASN A 96 46.58 -15.97 -19.07
C ASN A 96 45.76 -14.74 -19.50
N LEU A 97 44.87 -14.25 -18.63
CA LEU A 97 43.98 -13.13 -18.91
C LEU A 97 44.09 -12.05 -17.83
N THR A 98 44.22 -10.80 -18.28
CA THR A 98 44.10 -9.63 -17.41
C THR A 98 42.76 -8.97 -17.68
N VAL A 99 41.94 -8.80 -16.64
CA VAL A 99 40.58 -8.26 -16.73
C VAL A 99 40.50 -6.98 -15.91
N SER A 100 40.03 -5.88 -16.49
CA SER A 100 39.77 -4.63 -15.76
C SER A 100 38.29 -4.30 -15.81
N LEU A 101 37.62 -4.34 -14.65
CA LEU A 101 36.21 -4.02 -14.52
C LEU A 101 36.02 -2.53 -14.31
N LYS A 102 35.01 -1.96 -14.98
CA LYS A 102 34.62 -0.56 -14.82
C LYS A 102 33.59 -0.41 -13.72
N SER A 103 33.66 0.68 -12.96
CA SER A 103 32.65 0.99 -11.95
C SER A 103 31.28 1.20 -12.58
N THR A 104 30.22 0.60 -12.01
CA THR A 104 28.84 0.90 -12.41
C THR A 104 28.39 2.16 -11.69
N ASN A 105 28.56 3.32 -12.32
CA ASN A 105 27.95 4.57 -11.87
C ASN A 105 26.43 4.52 -12.09
N SER A 106 25.68 3.88 -11.19
CA SER A 106 24.22 3.81 -11.24
C SER A 106 23.50 5.13 -10.93
N ASN A 107 24.20 6.18 -10.51
CA ASN A 107 23.59 7.46 -10.11
C ASN A 107 23.27 8.42 -11.28
N LEU A 108 23.65 8.10 -12.53
CA LEU A 108 23.58 9.05 -13.66
C LEU A 108 22.29 8.97 -14.51
N ASN A 109 21.37 8.05 -14.23
CA ASN A 109 20.18 7.81 -15.05
C ASN A 109 18.85 8.00 -14.31
N GLU A 110 18.83 8.64 -13.14
CA GLU A 110 17.56 9.06 -12.55
C GLU A 110 16.95 10.16 -13.41
N VAL A 111 15.87 9.80 -14.10
CA VAL A 111 15.06 10.72 -14.90
C VAL A 111 13.84 11.07 -14.07
N VAL A 112 13.62 12.36 -13.87
CA VAL A 112 12.41 12.89 -13.26
C VAL A 112 11.48 13.32 -14.39
N VAL A 113 10.23 12.92 -14.29
CA VAL A 113 9.20 13.40 -15.22
C VAL A 113 8.74 14.78 -14.73
N ILE A 114 8.71 15.76 -15.60
CA ILE A 114 8.21 17.11 -15.29
C ILE A 114 7.25 17.51 -16.41
N GLY A 115 5.97 17.69 -16.06
CA GLY A 115 4.93 17.87 -17.05
C GLY A 115 4.92 16.72 -18.05
N TYR A 116 5.11 17.08 -19.32
CA TYR A 116 5.07 16.16 -20.46
C TYR A 116 6.47 15.66 -20.91
N GLY A 117 7.53 16.08 -20.22
CA GLY A 117 8.93 15.79 -20.56
C GLY A 117 9.66 15.01 -19.46
N ALA A 118 10.75 14.34 -19.84
CA ALA A 118 11.64 13.63 -18.92
C ALA A 118 12.99 14.36 -18.89
N ILE A 119 13.40 14.87 -17.73
CA ILE A 119 14.68 15.57 -17.55
C ILE A 119 15.54 14.77 -16.58
N ARG A 120 16.85 14.73 -16.81
CA ARG A 120 17.77 14.12 -15.85
C ARG A 120 17.74 14.89 -14.55
N LYS A 121 17.69 14.20 -13.41
CA LYS A 121 17.64 14.80 -12.07
C LYS A 121 18.76 15.83 -11.84
N ALA A 122 19.94 15.61 -12.43
CA ALA A 122 21.08 16.53 -12.33
C ALA A 122 20.92 17.85 -13.10
N GLU A 123 20.00 17.91 -14.08
CA GLU A 123 19.77 19.08 -14.93
C GLU A 123 18.58 19.94 -14.44
N VAL A 124 17.92 19.51 -13.36
CA VAL A 124 16.78 20.21 -12.78
C VAL A 124 17.29 21.31 -11.82
N THR A 125 16.99 22.56 -12.14
CA THR A 125 17.29 23.74 -11.28
C THR A 125 16.20 24.01 -10.24
N SER A 126 15.07 23.27 -10.29
CA SER A 126 13.91 23.43 -9.42
C SER A 126 13.95 22.46 -8.23
N SER A 127 13.34 22.83 -7.11
CA SER A 127 13.19 21.99 -5.93
C SER A 127 12.17 20.88 -6.17
N ILE A 128 12.67 19.71 -6.53
CA ILE A 128 11.91 18.48 -6.69
C ILE A 128 12.43 17.44 -5.70
N VAL A 129 11.51 16.81 -4.97
CA VAL A 129 11.85 15.61 -4.19
C VAL A 129 11.18 14.41 -4.81
N SER A 130 11.98 13.39 -5.08
CA SER A 130 11.55 12.14 -5.69
C SER A 130 11.62 11.02 -4.67
N ILE A 131 10.55 10.24 -4.58
CA ILE A 131 10.47 8.99 -3.81
C ILE A 131 10.39 7.86 -4.82
N THR A 132 11.23 6.84 -4.64
CA THR A 132 11.35 5.73 -5.58
C THR A 132 10.62 4.49 -5.10
N GLU A 133 10.47 3.50 -5.98
CA GLU A 133 9.92 2.18 -5.63
C GLU A 133 10.53 1.58 -4.35
N LYS A 134 11.84 1.75 -4.12
CA LYS A 134 12.53 1.18 -2.96
C LYS A 134 12.00 1.72 -1.63
N ASP A 135 11.52 2.96 -1.64
CA ASP A 135 11.02 3.64 -0.44
C ASP A 135 9.57 3.28 -0.12
N ILE A 136 8.81 2.83 -1.13
CA ILE A 136 7.36 2.57 -1.05
C ILE A 136 7.07 1.07 -0.93
N LYS A 137 7.84 0.21 -1.61
CA LYS A 137 7.51 -1.20 -1.81
C LYS A 137 7.25 -1.99 -0.52
N ASN A 138 7.92 -1.64 0.57
CA ASN A 138 7.87 -2.40 1.83
C ASN A 138 6.93 -1.79 2.89
N LEU A 139 6.11 -0.80 2.52
CA LEU A 139 5.20 -0.16 3.46
C LEU A 139 3.80 -0.80 3.38
N PRO A 140 3.27 -1.35 4.50
CA PRO A 140 1.94 -1.94 4.55
C PRO A 140 0.87 -0.85 4.73
N VAL A 141 0.79 0.07 3.77
CA VAL A 141 -0.12 1.22 3.80
C VAL A 141 -1.25 1.06 2.78
N SER A 142 -2.41 1.63 3.08
CA SER A 142 -3.59 1.56 2.21
C SER A 142 -3.51 2.52 1.02
N GLY A 143 -2.67 3.56 1.12
CA GLY A 143 -2.53 4.62 0.12
C GLY A 143 -1.11 5.17 0.04
N ILE A 144 -0.84 5.87 -1.06
CA ILE A 144 0.48 6.46 -1.36
C ILE A 144 0.78 7.65 -0.45
N ASP A 145 -0.24 8.44 -0.19
CA ASP A 145 -0.22 9.58 0.74
C ASP A 145 0.37 9.21 2.11
N GLN A 146 -0.01 8.06 2.67
CA GLN A 146 0.58 7.53 3.90
C GLN A 146 2.08 7.18 3.74
N ALA A 147 2.50 6.68 2.58
CA ALA A 147 3.91 6.37 2.31
C ALA A 147 4.80 7.62 2.25
N LEU A 148 4.23 8.79 1.93
CA LEU A 148 4.97 10.06 1.88
C LEU A 148 5.27 10.63 3.27
N GLN A 149 4.60 10.14 4.32
CA GLN A 149 4.70 10.68 5.68
C GLN A 149 6.15 10.60 6.20
N GLY A 150 6.73 11.77 6.50
CA GLY A 150 8.09 11.88 7.05
C GLY A 150 9.22 11.56 6.05
N LYS A 151 8.91 11.27 4.78
CA LYS A 151 9.92 10.99 3.75
C LYS A 151 10.31 12.21 2.91
N VAL A 152 9.49 13.27 2.92
CA VAL A 152 9.75 14.49 2.12
C VAL A 152 9.82 15.73 3.00
N ALA A 153 10.94 16.45 2.92
CA ALA A 153 11.10 17.73 3.60
C ALA A 153 10.11 18.78 3.04
N GLY A 154 9.46 19.57 3.90
CA GLY A 154 8.52 20.61 3.48
C GLY A 154 7.20 20.09 2.91
N VAL A 155 6.88 18.81 3.13
CA VAL A 155 5.55 18.23 2.87
C VAL A 155 4.99 17.75 4.21
N THR A 156 3.86 18.32 4.60
CA THR A 156 3.14 17.92 5.80
C THR A 156 2.03 16.97 5.40
N VAL A 157 2.11 15.74 5.88
CA VAL A 157 1.10 14.71 5.68
C VAL A 157 0.38 14.52 7.01
N THR A 158 -0.87 14.97 7.08
CA THR A 158 -1.70 14.82 8.28
C THR A 158 -2.68 13.68 8.06
N ASN A 159 -2.54 12.63 8.87
CA ASN A 159 -3.53 11.57 8.90
C ASN A 159 -4.76 12.08 9.66
N ASN A 160 -5.89 12.19 8.97
CA ASN A 160 -7.12 12.75 9.54
C ASN A 160 -7.90 11.72 10.38
N GLY A 161 -7.41 10.48 10.52
CA GLY A 161 -7.99 9.49 11.42
C GLY A 161 -7.39 8.09 11.31
N GLY A 162 -7.81 7.17 12.18
CA GLY A 162 -7.45 5.75 12.14
C GLY A 162 -8.30 4.90 11.19
N GLN A 163 -9.15 5.53 10.36
CA GLN A 163 -10.12 4.86 9.52
C GLN A 163 -9.43 4.16 8.33
N PRO A 164 -9.66 2.85 8.10
CA PRO A 164 -9.15 2.14 6.92
C PRO A 164 -9.60 2.81 5.62
N GLY A 165 -8.67 3.10 4.70
CA GLY A 165 -8.96 3.83 3.46
C GLY A 165 -9.38 5.29 3.65
N GLY A 166 -9.26 5.84 4.87
CA GLY A 166 -9.57 7.23 5.19
C GLY A 166 -8.67 8.23 4.47
N GLY A 167 -9.16 9.46 4.36
CA GLY A 167 -8.46 10.55 3.70
C GLY A 167 -7.24 11.02 4.48
N VAL A 168 -6.08 11.11 3.84
CA VAL A 168 -4.89 11.79 4.37
C VAL A 168 -4.80 13.15 3.70
N SER A 169 -4.59 14.22 4.50
CA SER A 169 -4.37 15.56 3.92
C SER A 169 -2.89 15.77 3.67
N VAL A 170 -2.53 16.05 2.42
CA VAL A 170 -1.17 16.40 2.02
C VAL A 170 -1.10 17.91 1.81
N ARG A 171 -0.08 18.55 2.38
CA ARG A 171 0.19 19.98 2.22
C ARG A 171 1.64 20.19 1.82
N VAL A 172 1.87 20.81 0.68
CA VAL A 172 3.22 21.15 0.20
C VAL A 172 3.52 22.58 0.65
N ARG A 173 4.62 22.78 1.40
CA ARG A 173 5.03 24.07 1.97
C ARG A 173 4.05 24.69 2.99
N GLY A 174 3.25 23.87 3.65
CA GLY A 174 2.36 24.33 4.73
C GLY A 174 1.03 24.88 4.22
N ILE A 175 0.42 25.80 4.98
CA ILE A 175 -0.90 26.38 4.67
C ILE A 175 -0.68 27.65 3.84
N THR A 176 -1.09 27.58 2.58
CA THR A 176 -0.93 28.64 1.55
C THR A 176 -2.21 29.47 1.33
N SER A 177 -3.34 29.03 1.86
CA SER A 177 -4.68 29.55 1.59
C SER A 177 -5.62 29.23 2.76
N VAL A 178 -6.74 29.95 2.86
CA VAL A 178 -7.77 29.74 3.89
C VAL A 178 -8.79 28.68 3.46
N ASN A 179 -8.93 28.39 2.17
CA ASN A 179 -10.04 27.62 1.59
C ASN A 179 -9.62 26.41 0.73
N GLY A 180 -8.42 25.84 0.94
CA GLY A 180 -8.00 24.60 0.27
C GLY A 180 -6.51 24.58 -0.06
N ASN A 181 -5.81 23.58 0.48
CA ASN A 181 -4.33 23.48 0.44
C ASN A 181 -3.84 22.11 -0.06
N GLU A 182 -4.74 21.29 -0.61
CA GLU A 182 -4.37 20.03 -1.27
C GLU A 182 -3.55 20.36 -2.54
N PRO A 183 -2.46 19.62 -2.81
CA PRO A 183 -1.73 19.73 -4.07
C PRO A 183 -2.54 19.12 -5.22
N LEU A 184 -2.15 19.47 -6.44
CA LEU A 184 -2.63 18.76 -7.63
C LEU A 184 -1.95 17.39 -7.72
N TYR A 185 -2.71 16.31 -7.77
CA TYR A 185 -2.18 14.99 -8.08
C TYR A 185 -2.20 14.78 -9.59
N VAL A 186 -1.10 14.29 -10.16
CA VAL A 186 -1.02 13.97 -11.58
C VAL A 186 -0.52 12.54 -11.71
N ILE A 187 -1.28 11.67 -12.38
CA ILE A 187 -0.92 10.26 -12.54
C ILE A 187 -0.69 9.97 -14.01
N ASP A 188 0.56 9.66 -14.37
CA ASP A 188 1.00 9.48 -15.75
C ASP A 188 0.55 10.59 -16.71
N GLY A 189 0.44 11.83 -16.23
CA GLY A 189 0.01 12.99 -17.02
C GLY A 189 -1.47 13.33 -16.94
N VAL A 190 -2.30 12.50 -16.30
CA VAL A 190 -3.72 12.83 -16.05
C VAL A 190 -3.83 13.57 -14.72
N PRO A 191 -4.29 14.85 -14.70
CA PRO A 191 -4.55 15.55 -13.46
C PRO A 191 -5.78 14.96 -12.78
N ILE A 192 -5.64 14.59 -11.51
CA ILE A 192 -6.71 14.09 -10.67
C ILE A 192 -7.04 15.17 -9.65
N LEU A 193 -8.25 15.71 -9.76
CA LEU A 193 -8.75 16.70 -8.82
C LEU A 193 -9.26 15.97 -7.58
N THR A 194 -8.55 16.14 -6.47
CA THR A 194 -9.00 15.63 -5.18
C THR A 194 -9.94 16.63 -4.52
N GLN A 195 -11.17 16.21 -4.24
CA GLN A 195 -12.02 16.92 -3.29
C GLN A 195 -12.00 16.16 -1.97
N THR A 196 -11.21 16.63 -1.01
CA THR A 196 -11.30 16.19 0.39
C THR A 196 -12.48 16.88 1.06
N ASN A 197 -13.69 16.67 0.52
CA ASN A 197 -14.90 17.12 1.22
C ASN A 197 -15.13 16.17 2.39
N SER A 198 -15.58 16.66 3.55
CA SER A 198 -16.16 15.76 4.54
C SER A 198 -17.34 15.06 3.85
N ILE A 199 -17.35 13.73 3.81
CA ILE A 199 -18.59 13.04 3.49
C ILE A 199 -19.53 13.37 4.63
N GLY A 200 -20.53 14.21 4.35
CA GLY A 200 -21.59 14.56 5.28
C GLY A 200 -22.41 13.30 5.59
N GLN A 201 -21.89 12.45 6.45
CA GLN A 201 -22.60 11.28 6.99
C GLN A 201 -23.34 11.62 8.29
N ASP A 202 -23.66 12.90 8.49
CA ASP A 202 -24.69 13.38 9.44
C ASP A 202 -26.08 12.75 9.20
N GLN A 203 -26.18 11.98 8.12
CA GLN A 203 -27.33 11.18 7.74
C GLN A 203 -27.83 10.22 8.83
N LEU A 204 -27.01 9.80 9.80
CA LEU A 204 -27.42 9.00 10.97
C LEU A 204 -27.20 9.70 12.34
N GLY A 205 -27.02 11.03 12.38
CA GLY A 205 -26.89 11.82 13.61
C GLY A 205 -25.46 11.89 14.16
N GLY A 206 -24.56 12.55 13.43
CA GLY A 206 -23.16 12.73 13.83
C GLY A 206 -22.55 13.93 13.12
N ARG A 207 -21.74 14.74 13.82
CA ARG A 207 -21.10 15.92 13.19
C ARG A 207 -20.13 15.49 12.07
N ALA A 208 -20.06 16.30 11.02
CA ALA A 208 -19.43 16.00 9.74
C ALA A 208 -17.88 16.04 9.75
N GLY A 209 -17.22 15.10 10.43
CA GLY A 209 -15.75 14.94 10.36
C GLY A 209 -15.26 13.63 9.77
N GLN A 210 -16.13 12.89 9.08
CA GLN A 210 -15.64 11.77 8.28
C GLN A 210 -14.91 12.27 7.04
N THR A 211 -13.69 11.80 6.85
CA THR A 211 -12.91 12.13 5.66
C THR A 211 -13.42 11.37 4.45
N SER A 212 -13.58 12.06 3.32
CA SER A 212 -13.75 11.39 2.04
C SER A 212 -12.61 10.40 1.84
N GLN A 213 -12.93 9.27 1.21
CA GLN A 213 -11.94 8.32 0.77
C GLN A 213 -10.87 9.06 -0.07
N SER A 214 -9.59 8.93 0.30
CA SER A 214 -8.51 9.54 -0.49
C SER A 214 -8.50 8.92 -1.88
N VAL A 215 -8.43 9.73 -2.94
CA VAL A 215 -8.26 9.19 -4.30
C VAL A 215 -6.95 8.38 -4.38
N MET A 216 -5.94 8.72 -3.57
CA MET A 216 -4.68 7.97 -3.50
C MET A 216 -4.82 6.60 -2.85
N SER A 217 -5.89 6.36 -2.08
CA SER A 217 -6.22 5.01 -1.58
C SER A 217 -6.76 4.09 -2.68
N THR A 218 -7.16 4.62 -3.84
CA THR A 218 -7.64 3.82 -4.97
C THR A 218 -6.52 3.28 -5.85
N ILE A 219 -5.32 3.85 -5.71
CA ILE A 219 -4.14 3.49 -6.48
C ILE A 219 -3.29 2.51 -5.68
N ASN A 220 -2.89 1.42 -6.32
CA ASN A 220 -2.04 0.44 -5.67
C ASN A 220 -0.59 0.93 -5.53
N PRO A 221 -0.04 1.03 -4.30
CA PRO A 221 1.35 1.47 -4.10
C PRO A 221 2.39 0.61 -4.83
N SER A 222 2.13 -0.70 -4.98
CA SER A 222 3.06 -1.61 -5.66
C SER A 222 3.20 -1.36 -7.16
N ASP A 223 2.27 -0.61 -7.78
CA ASP A 223 2.30 -0.27 -9.21
C ASP A 223 3.04 1.05 -9.51
N ILE A 224 3.55 1.72 -8.47
CA ILE A 224 4.24 3.01 -8.59
C ILE A 224 5.72 2.78 -8.86
N ALA A 225 6.25 3.54 -9.82
CA ALA A 225 7.67 3.61 -10.10
C ALA A 225 8.32 4.76 -9.31
N SER A 226 7.71 5.95 -9.34
CA SER A 226 8.16 7.12 -8.59
C SER A 226 7.01 8.04 -8.18
N VAL A 227 7.24 8.80 -7.11
CA VAL A 227 6.43 9.96 -6.72
C VAL A 227 7.34 11.18 -6.66
N ASP A 228 7.09 12.15 -7.53
CA ASP A 228 7.86 13.37 -7.69
C ASP A 228 7.03 14.56 -7.20
N ILE A 229 7.53 15.28 -6.20
CA ILE A 229 6.81 16.42 -5.60
C ILE A 229 7.44 17.73 -6.06
N LEU A 230 6.66 18.51 -6.82
CA LEU A 230 7.04 19.81 -7.35
C LEU A 230 6.64 20.92 -6.37
N LYS A 231 7.65 21.56 -5.78
CA LYS A 231 7.44 22.56 -4.72
C LYS A 231 7.55 24.00 -5.22
N ASP A 232 8.27 24.21 -6.32
CA ASP A 232 8.58 25.54 -6.84
C ASP A 232 7.63 25.98 -7.95
N ALA A 233 7.42 27.30 -8.00
CA ALA A 233 6.57 27.96 -8.98
C ALA A 233 7.01 27.67 -10.44
N SER A 234 8.31 27.51 -10.71
CA SER A 234 8.83 27.16 -12.04
C SER A 234 8.34 25.79 -12.52
N ALA A 235 8.36 24.79 -11.64
CA ALA A 235 7.91 23.44 -11.94
C ALA A 235 6.37 23.33 -11.92
N GLN A 236 5.70 24.12 -11.08
CA GLN A 236 4.25 24.22 -11.00
C GLN A 236 3.62 24.93 -12.21
N ALA A 237 4.30 25.92 -12.79
CA ALA A 237 3.79 26.73 -13.89
C ALA A 237 3.34 25.89 -15.11
N ILE A 238 3.95 24.72 -15.32
CA ILE A 238 3.59 23.78 -16.39
C ILE A 238 2.17 23.24 -16.23
N TYR A 239 1.68 23.14 -14.99
CA TYR A 239 0.35 22.62 -14.64
C TYR A 239 -0.68 23.72 -14.34
N GLY A 240 -0.29 24.99 -14.48
CA GLY A 240 -1.19 26.14 -14.38
C GLY A 240 -1.68 26.46 -12.97
N SER A 241 -2.83 27.13 -12.87
CA SER A 241 -3.35 27.69 -11.61
C SER A 241 -3.67 26.63 -10.54
N LEU A 242 -4.01 25.41 -10.95
CA LEU A 242 -4.29 24.28 -10.05
C LEU A 242 -3.05 23.81 -9.27
N ALA A 243 -1.85 24.15 -9.74
CA ALA A 243 -0.59 23.78 -9.12
C ALA A 243 -0.09 24.77 -8.05
N ALA A 244 -0.86 25.81 -7.72
CA ALA A 244 -0.48 26.84 -6.76
C ALA A 244 -0.14 26.28 -5.36
N ASN A 245 -0.73 25.14 -4.99
CA ASN A 245 -0.49 24.44 -3.72
C ASN A 245 0.56 23.32 -3.81
N GLY A 246 1.28 23.20 -4.93
CA GLY A 246 2.17 22.07 -5.21
C GLY A 246 1.57 21.06 -6.18
N VAL A 247 2.46 20.24 -6.76
CA VAL A 247 2.07 19.11 -7.61
C VAL A 247 2.72 17.84 -7.09
N VAL A 248 1.94 16.78 -6.95
CA VAL A 248 2.41 15.43 -6.66
C VAL A 248 2.25 14.61 -7.94
N LEU A 249 3.36 14.38 -8.63
CA LEU A 249 3.40 13.61 -9.86
C LEU A 249 3.70 12.14 -9.53
N ILE A 250 2.83 11.25 -9.98
CA ILE A 250 2.94 9.82 -9.77
C ILE A 250 3.21 9.18 -11.13
N THR A 251 4.37 8.52 -11.24
CA THR A 251 4.73 7.74 -12.42
C THR A 251 4.55 6.26 -12.11
N THR A 252 3.84 5.56 -12.99
CA THR A 252 3.57 4.14 -12.78
C THR A 252 4.52 3.23 -13.54
N LYS A 253 4.60 1.97 -13.09
CA LYS A 253 5.47 0.96 -13.69
C LYS A 253 5.06 0.66 -15.13
N ARG A 254 6.01 0.78 -16.04
CA ARG A 254 5.88 0.37 -17.45
C ARG A 254 6.77 -0.83 -17.73
N GLY A 255 6.45 -1.54 -18.81
CA GLY A 255 7.27 -2.67 -19.26
C GLY A 255 8.68 -2.24 -19.63
N LYS A 256 9.64 -3.15 -19.52
CA LYS A 256 11.01 -2.96 -20.01
C LYS A 256 11.28 -3.99 -21.09
N SER A 257 12.03 -3.61 -22.12
CA SER A 257 12.49 -4.54 -23.15
C SER A 257 13.32 -5.66 -22.51
N GLY A 258 13.09 -6.89 -22.95
CA GLY A 258 13.76 -8.08 -22.43
C GLY A 258 12.78 -9.14 -21.93
N GLN A 259 13.29 -10.06 -21.11
CA GLN A 259 12.53 -11.22 -20.66
C GLN A 259 11.27 -10.81 -19.88
N SER A 260 10.16 -11.46 -20.20
CA SER A 260 8.92 -11.32 -19.46
C SER A 260 9.12 -11.73 -17.99
N LYS A 261 8.69 -10.87 -17.08
CA LYS A 261 8.73 -11.09 -15.64
C LYS A 261 7.32 -11.17 -15.09
N ILE A 262 7.06 -12.23 -14.34
CA ILE A 262 5.87 -12.42 -13.53
C ILE A 262 6.28 -12.19 -12.08
N SER A 263 5.57 -11.32 -11.36
CA SER A 263 5.81 -11.08 -9.94
C SER A 263 4.52 -11.23 -9.16
N TYR A 264 4.58 -11.97 -8.07
CA TYR A 264 3.50 -12.08 -7.09
C TYR A 264 3.99 -11.53 -5.76
N ASP A 265 3.45 -10.40 -5.34
CA ASP A 265 3.78 -9.76 -4.06
C ASP A 265 2.59 -9.95 -3.10
N VAL A 266 2.87 -10.53 -1.93
CA VAL A 266 1.86 -10.84 -0.90
C VAL A 266 2.35 -10.38 0.46
N TYR A 267 1.44 -9.83 1.27
CA TYR A 267 1.70 -9.63 2.69
C TYR A 267 0.43 -9.80 3.52
N TYR A 268 0.65 -10.14 4.78
CA TYR A 268 -0.38 -10.25 5.80
C TYR A 268 0.10 -9.57 7.08
N GLY A 269 -0.83 -9.02 7.84
CA GLY A 269 -0.53 -8.38 9.12
C GLY A 269 -1.72 -8.31 10.06
N ALA A 270 -1.43 -7.95 11.30
CA ALA A 270 -2.41 -7.66 12.33
C ALA A 270 -2.19 -6.23 12.84
N GLN A 271 -3.30 -5.52 13.10
CA GLN A 271 -3.32 -4.14 13.56
C GLN A 271 -4.05 -4.08 14.89
N LYS A 272 -3.43 -3.44 15.88
CA LYS A 272 -4.02 -3.22 17.20
C LYS A 272 -3.87 -1.76 17.59
N VAL A 273 -4.81 -1.26 18.39
CA VAL A 273 -4.69 0.06 19.00
C VAL A 273 -3.46 0.05 19.90
N GLN A 274 -2.54 1.02 19.70
CA GLN A 274 -1.28 1.04 20.43
C GLN A 274 -1.45 1.48 21.88
N LYS A 275 -2.39 2.39 22.13
CA LYS A 275 -2.62 2.99 23.45
C LYS A 275 -4.11 3.26 23.64
N THR A 276 -4.66 2.74 24.72
CA THR A 276 -5.98 3.11 25.26
C THR A 276 -5.79 4.15 26.38
N LEU A 277 -6.86 4.87 26.73
CA LEU A 277 -6.83 5.79 27.85
C LEU A 277 -7.02 5.02 29.16
N PRO A 278 -6.26 5.32 30.23
CA PRO A 278 -6.54 4.75 31.53
C PRO A 278 -7.88 5.30 32.04
N VAL A 279 -8.84 4.41 32.21
CA VAL A 279 -10.17 4.71 32.76
C VAL A 279 -10.38 3.88 34.04
N MET A 280 -11.25 4.35 34.93
CA MET A 280 -11.57 3.62 36.15
C MET A 280 -12.24 2.30 35.81
N ASN A 281 -11.78 1.21 36.41
CA ASN A 281 -12.55 -0.03 36.46
C ASN A 281 -13.69 0.08 37.49
N LEU A 282 -14.59 -0.92 37.55
CA LEU A 282 -15.77 -0.87 38.42
C LEU A 282 -15.44 -0.72 39.91
N SER A 283 -14.36 -1.33 40.40
CA SER A 283 -13.94 -1.20 41.80
C SER A 283 -13.45 0.22 42.11
N GLU A 284 -12.61 0.78 41.24
CA GLU A 284 -12.11 2.16 41.35
C GLU A 284 -13.26 3.17 41.21
N TYR A 285 -14.19 2.92 40.30
CA TYR A 285 -15.38 3.74 40.10
C TYR A 285 -16.29 3.76 41.34
N ALA A 286 -16.47 2.61 42.00
CA ALA A 286 -17.22 2.53 43.25
C ALA A 286 -16.51 3.21 44.42
N GLN A 287 -15.17 3.11 44.50
CA GLN A 287 -14.38 3.85 45.49
C GLN A 287 -14.53 5.37 45.29
N TYR A 288 -14.40 5.82 44.05
CA TYR A 288 -14.60 7.22 43.70
C TYR A 288 -16.02 7.70 44.03
N TYR A 289 -17.04 6.92 43.67
CA TYR A 289 -18.43 7.22 44.04
C TYR A 289 -18.59 7.40 45.56
N ASN A 290 -18.03 6.48 46.37
CA ASN A 290 -18.12 6.57 47.82
C ASN A 290 -17.38 7.80 48.38
N SER A 291 -16.23 8.18 47.80
CA SER A 291 -15.54 9.41 48.22
C SER A 291 -16.37 10.66 47.95
N VAL A 292 -17.12 10.70 46.84
CA VAL A 292 -18.03 11.81 46.53
C VAL A 292 -19.21 11.84 47.50
N VAL A 293 -19.73 10.67 47.89
CA VAL A 293 -20.79 10.57 48.90
C VAL A 293 -20.33 11.13 50.25
N GLU A 294 -19.12 10.76 50.68
CA GLU A 294 -18.52 11.25 51.93
C GLU A 294 -18.31 12.77 51.88
N GLU A 295 -17.75 13.29 50.79
CA GLU A 295 -17.56 14.73 50.58
C GLU A 295 -18.91 15.48 50.57
N ALA A 296 -19.90 14.98 49.83
CA ALA A 296 -21.21 15.63 49.75
C ALA A 296 -21.93 15.66 51.10
N ALA A 297 -21.72 14.65 51.96
CA ALA A 297 -22.27 14.63 53.31
C ALA A 297 -21.75 15.81 54.16
N THR A 298 -20.53 16.28 53.93
CA THR A 298 -19.98 17.47 54.62
C THR A 298 -20.73 18.76 54.28
N TYR A 299 -21.38 18.82 53.11
CA TYR A 299 -22.24 19.93 52.67
C TYR A 299 -23.73 19.71 52.98
N GLY A 300 -24.06 18.73 53.83
CA GLY A 300 -25.45 18.43 54.24
C GLY A 300 -26.23 17.57 53.24
N SER A 301 -25.56 16.94 52.27
CA SER A 301 -26.20 15.99 51.36
C SER A 301 -26.52 14.67 52.06
N ILE A 302 -27.66 14.07 51.72
CA ILE A 302 -28.10 12.77 52.25
C ILE A 302 -27.73 11.59 51.33
N LEU A 303 -26.77 11.79 50.42
CA LEU A 303 -26.29 10.71 49.56
C LEU A 303 -25.70 9.59 50.44
N GLN A 304 -25.92 8.34 50.02
CA GLN A 304 -25.49 7.14 50.73
C GLN A 304 -24.79 6.20 49.74
N PRO A 305 -23.78 5.43 50.16
CA PRO A 305 -23.24 4.36 49.33
C PRO A 305 -24.35 3.38 48.94
N ILE A 306 -24.40 3.03 47.66
CA ILE A 306 -25.48 2.24 47.07
C ILE A 306 -25.07 0.78 46.89
N GLY A 307 -26.05 -0.13 46.98
CA GLY A 307 -25.90 -1.55 46.59
C GLY A 307 -24.53 -2.16 46.90
N GLU A 308 -23.93 -2.73 45.87
CA GLU A 308 -22.64 -3.41 45.86
C GLU A 308 -21.46 -2.43 45.95
N PHE A 309 -21.67 -1.13 45.70
CA PHE A 309 -20.64 -0.11 45.87
C PHE A 309 -20.29 0.12 47.33
N LYS A 310 -21.14 -0.30 48.28
CA LYS A 310 -20.82 -0.30 49.73
C LYS A 310 -19.51 -1.01 50.05
N ASN A 311 -19.16 -2.04 49.29
CA ASN A 311 -17.93 -2.81 49.48
C ASN A 311 -17.18 -2.92 48.14
N PRO A 312 -16.44 -1.87 47.70
CA PRO A 312 -15.78 -1.88 46.40
C PRO A 312 -14.77 -3.01 46.21
N SER A 313 -14.21 -3.54 47.29
CA SER A 313 -13.27 -4.68 47.26
C SER A 313 -13.90 -6.00 46.82
N LEU A 314 -15.22 -6.10 46.84
CA LEU A 314 -15.97 -7.28 46.35
C LEU A 314 -16.33 -7.16 44.87
N LEU A 315 -16.11 -6.01 44.24
CA LEU A 315 -16.42 -5.78 42.84
C LEU A 315 -15.31 -6.31 41.94
N GLY A 316 -15.69 -6.78 40.76
CA GLY A 316 -14.75 -7.09 39.69
C GLY A 316 -14.28 -5.84 38.95
N LYS A 317 -13.71 -6.04 37.76
CA LYS A 317 -13.31 -4.93 36.86
C LYS A 317 -14.50 -4.25 36.16
N GLY A 318 -15.64 -4.93 36.06
CA GLY A 318 -16.79 -4.46 35.27
C GLY A 318 -16.51 -4.46 33.77
N THR A 319 -17.28 -3.66 33.04
CA THR A 319 -17.17 -3.53 31.58
C THR A 319 -16.04 -2.59 31.20
N ASP A 320 -15.02 -3.11 30.50
CA ASP A 320 -14.07 -2.27 29.77
C ASP A 320 -14.63 -1.98 28.37
N TRP A 321 -15.22 -0.79 28.23
CA TRP A 321 -15.82 -0.37 26.97
C TRP A 321 -14.80 -0.12 25.86
N GLN A 322 -13.55 0.21 26.19
CA GLN A 322 -12.48 0.35 25.19
C GLN A 322 -12.05 -1.02 24.67
N GLU A 323 -11.89 -2.01 25.56
CA GLU A 323 -11.62 -3.39 25.15
C GLU A 323 -12.76 -3.97 24.30
N ALA A 324 -14.01 -3.62 24.60
CA ALA A 324 -15.18 -4.12 23.87
C ALA A 324 -15.32 -3.57 22.44
N ILE A 325 -14.97 -2.29 22.22
CA ILE A 325 -15.12 -1.65 20.89
C ILE A 325 -13.92 -1.92 19.97
N TYR A 326 -12.73 -2.05 20.55
CA TYR A 326 -11.52 -2.26 19.78
C TYR A 326 -11.27 -3.73 19.51
N GLN A 327 -10.88 -4.04 18.28
CA GLN A 327 -10.54 -5.38 17.85
C GLN A 327 -9.15 -5.41 17.20
N THR A 328 -8.56 -6.60 17.12
CA THR A 328 -7.37 -6.81 16.29
C THR A 328 -7.79 -6.86 14.82
N GLY A 329 -7.50 -5.79 14.08
CA GLY A 329 -7.72 -5.70 12.65
C GLY A 329 -6.76 -6.62 11.88
N LYS A 330 -7.20 -7.18 10.76
CA LYS A 330 -6.37 -7.99 9.86
C LYS A 330 -6.16 -7.22 8.57
N ILE A 331 -4.93 -7.23 8.06
CA ILE A 331 -4.58 -6.62 6.77
C ILE A 331 -3.99 -7.70 5.86
N ALA A 332 -4.40 -7.69 4.60
CA ALA A 332 -3.94 -8.61 3.57
C ALA A 332 -3.85 -7.88 2.23
N ASN A 333 -2.80 -8.19 1.47
CA ASN A 333 -2.61 -7.67 0.12
C ASN A 333 -2.10 -8.78 -0.80
N HIS A 334 -2.68 -8.83 -1.99
CA HIS A 334 -2.28 -9.73 -3.06
C HIS A 334 -2.08 -8.92 -4.33
N GLN A 335 -0.88 -8.98 -4.90
CA GLN A 335 -0.56 -8.34 -6.15
C GLN A 335 0.01 -9.36 -7.11
N LEU A 336 -0.58 -9.46 -8.30
CA LEU A 336 0.00 -10.19 -9.42
C LEU A 336 0.31 -9.21 -10.54
N SER A 337 1.54 -9.23 -11.05
CA SER A 337 1.96 -8.37 -12.14
C SER A 337 2.72 -9.14 -13.21
N PHE A 338 2.51 -8.73 -14.46
CA PHE A 338 3.14 -9.23 -15.66
C PHE A 338 3.78 -8.05 -16.38
N SER A 339 5.07 -8.13 -16.64
CA SER A 339 5.81 -7.07 -17.29
C SER A 339 6.76 -7.66 -18.31
N GLY A 340 7.02 -6.95 -19.40
CA GLY A 340 8.00 -7.38 -20.38
C GLY A 340 8.02 -6.47 -21.59
N GLY A 341 8.80 -6.88 -22.58
CA GLY A 341 8.80 -6.20 -23.87
C GLY A 341 9.57 -6.97 -24.91
N ALA A 342 8.96 -7.11 -26.09
CA ALA A 342 9.54 -7.73 -27.26
C ALA A 342 9.65 -6.68 -28.38
N ASP A 343 10.83 -6.61 -28.98
CA ASP A 343 11.19 -5.68 -30.08
C ASP A 343 10.84 -4.21 -29.80
N LYS A 344 9.64 -3.82 -30.23
CA LYS A 344 9.12 -2.44 -30.27
C LYS A 344 7.93 -2.25 -29.33
N THR A 345 7.58 -3.26 -28.55
CA THR A 345 6.41 -3.26 -27.67
C THR A 345 6.86 -3.51 -26.25
N THR A 346 6.44 -2.67 -25.31
CA THR A 346 6.60 -2.92 -23.87
C THR A 346 5.25 -2.88 -23.19
N TYR A 347 5.01 -3.82 -22.29
CA TYR A 347 3.74 -3.95 -21.60
C TYR A 347 3.93 -4.15 -20.09
N TYR A 348 2.96 -3.68 -19.33
CA TYR A 348 2.79 -3.94 -17.91
C TYR A 348 1.30 -4.14 -17.63
N PHE A 349 0.96 -5.25 -17.01
CA PHE A 349 -0.38 -5.54 -16.53
C PHE A 349 -0.30 -5.95 -15.06
N SER A 350 -1.23 -5.48 -14.24
CA SER A 350 -1.31 -5.92 -12.86
C SER A 350 -2.73 -5.97 -12.32
N GLY A 351 -2.93 -6.86 -11.35
CA GLY A 351 -4.16 -7.00 -10.58
C GLY A 351 -3.85 -7.05 -9.09
N ASN A 352 -4.61 -6.26 -8.33
CA ASN A 352 -4.47 -6.09 -6.88
C ASN A 352 -5.77 -6.45 -6.16
N TYR A 353 -5.65 -7.16 -5.04
CA TYR A 353 -6.68 -7.24 -4.02
C TYR A 353 -6.09 -6.83 -2.66
N PHE A 354 -6.64 -5.77 -2.08
CA PHE A 354 -6.28 -5.26 -0.76
C PHE A 354 -7.49 -5.35 0.17
N ASN A 355 -7.29 -5.86 1.39
CA ASN A 355 -8.32 -5.98 2.40
C ASN A 355 -7.75 -5.61 3.77
N GLN A 356 -8.42 -4.69 4.45
CA GLN A 356 -8.04 -4.20 5.76
C GLN A 356 -9.28 -4.14 6.65
N THR A 357 -9.33 -4.96 7.69
CA THR A 357 -10.33 -4.83 8.76
C THR A 357 -9.85 -3.78 9.75
N GLY A 358 -10.71 -2.81 10.10
CA GLY A 358 -10.33 -1.75 11.02
C GLY A 358 -10.25 -2.22 12.48
N THR A 359 -9.55 -1.44 13.30
CA THR A 359 -9.38 -1.72 14.73
C THR A 359 -10.63 -1.39 15.55
N ILE A 360 -11.63 -0.73 14.97
CA ILE A 360 -12.95 -0.51 15.56
C ILE A 360 -13.93 -1.49 14.89
N ILE A 361 -14.76 -2.16 15.69
CA ILE A 361 -15.82 -3.04 15.16
C ILE A 361 -16.73 -2.27 14.18
N GLY A 362 -17.18 -2.94 13.11
CA GLY A 362 -17.99 -2.29 12.08
C GLY A 362 -17.20 -1.45 11.06
N SER A 363 -15.87 -1.37 11.15
CA SER A 363 -15.03 -0.66 10.17
C SER A 363 -14.13 -1.56 9.31
N GLY A 364 -13.84 -1.13 8.08
CA GLY A 364 -12.96 -1.86 7.18
C GLY A 364 -12.85 -1.23 5.78
N PHE A 365 -11.91 -1.71 4.98
CA PHE A 365 -11.67 -1.24 3.63
C PHE A 365 -11.22 -2.39 2.74
N GLN A 366 -11.83 -2.48 1.56
CA GLN A 366 -11.49 -3.44 0.52
C GLN A 366 -11.28 -2.71 -0.78
N ARG A 367 -10.32 -3.15 -1.57
CA ARG A 367 -10.06 -2.60 -2.89
C ARG A 367 -9.61 -3.68 -3.86
N PHE A 368 -10.21 -3.63 -5.05
CA PHE A 368 -9.71 -4.28 -6.24
C PHE A 368 -9.15 -3.20 -7.16
N SER A 369 -7.95 -3.42 -7.72
CA SER A 369 -7.37 -2.51 -8.70
C SER A 369 -6.74 -3.31 -9.83
N THR A 370 -6.87 -2.81 -11.04
CA THR A 370 -6.21 -3.36 -12.22
C THR A 370 -5.49 -2.24 -12.94
N ARG A 371 -4.31 -2.55 -13.46
CA ARG A 371 -3.50 -1.59 -14.21
C ARG A 371 -3.06 -2.17 -15.53
N PHE A 372 -3.09 -1.35 -16.57
CA PHE A 372 -2.65 -1.69 -17.90
C PHE A 372 -1.83 -0.53 -18.50
N ASN A 373 -0.57 -0.79 -18.78
CA ASN A 373 0.30 0.12 -19.50
C ASN A 373 0.87 -0.60 -20.74
N LEU A 374 0.78 0.02 -21.90
CA LEU A 374 1.32 -0.49 -23.16
C LEU A 374 1.99 0.65 -23.93
N ASP A 375 3.20 0.42 -24.41
CA ASP A 375 3.91 1.32 -25.30
C ASP A 375 4.35 0.58 -26.56
N GLN A 376 4.11 1.19 -27.71
CA GLN A 376 4.42 0.66 -29.03
C GLN A 376 5.25 1.68 -29.83
N GLN A 377 6.45 1.28 -30.22
CA GLN A 377 7.22 1.96 -31.27
C GLN A 377 6.71 1.49 -32.64
N VAL A 378 5.69 2.16 -33.18
CA VAL A 378 5.05 1.79 -34.45
C VAL A 378 6.04 1.94 -35.62
N LYS A 379 6.75 3.06 -35.66
CA LYS A 379 7.85 3.37 -36.61
C LYS A 379 8.97 4.07 -35.85
N SER A 380 10.17 4.23 -36.42
CA SER A 380 11.25 4.99 -35.78
C SER A 380 10.85 6.43 -35.43
N TRP A 381 9.90 7.01 -36.17
CA TRP A 381 9.36 8.35 -35.99
C TRP A 381 7.99 8.38 -35.28
N LEU A 382 7.34 7.24 -35.02
CA LEU A 382 5.99 7.18 -34.44
C LEU A 382 5.96 6.25 -33.24
N LYS A 383 5.61 6.79 -32.07
CA LYS A 383 5.36 6.04 -30.84
C LYS A 383 3.91 6.28 -30.40
N ALA A 384 3.24 5.22 -29.99
CA ALA A 384 1.92 5.31 -29.38
C ALA A 384 1.91 4.53 -28.07
N GLY A 385 1.05 4.91 -27.14
CA GLY A 385 0.91 4.20 -25.89
C GLY A 385 -0.37 4.51 -25.16
N ILE A 386 -0.69 3.67 -24.20
CA ILE A 386 -1.84 3.77 -23.32
C ILE A 386 -1.43 3.47 -21.89
N SER A 387 -1.95 4.24 -20.95
CA SER A 387 -1.91 4.01 -19.52
C SER A 387 -3.34 3.97 -19.02
N ALA A 388 -3.73 2.94 -18.29
CA ALA A 388 -5.09 2.84 -17.75
C ALA A 388 -5.07 2.19 -16.37
N ASN A 389 -5.91 2.70 -15.48
CA ASN A 389 -6.21 2.12 -14.20
C ASN A 389 -7.73 2.01 -14.03
N LEU A 390 -8.16 0.90 -13.46
CA LEU A 390 -9.52 0.70 -13.00
C LEU A 390 -9.44 0.20 -11.57
N SER A 391 -10.21 0.81 -10.68
CA SER A 391 -10.26 0.41 -9.28
C SER A 391 -11.68 0.45 -8.76
N ARG A 392 -11.97 -0.43 -7.81
CA ARG A 392 -13.21 -0.42 -7.04
C ARG A 392 -12.91 -0.65 -5.58
N SER A 393 -13.33 0.27 -4.74
CA SER A 393 -13.23 0.18 -3.28
C SER A 393 -14.60 -0.04 -2.64
N ASN A 394 -14.59 -0.67 -1.48
CA ASN A 394 -15.72 -0.80 -0.56
C ASN A 394 -15.21 -0.52 0.85
N GLN A 395 -15.64 0.60 1.41
CA GLN A 395 -15.27 1.05 2.73
C GLN A 395 -16.47 0.90 3.66
N LYS A 396 -16.27 0.23 4.81
CA LYS A 396 -17.18 0.25 5.95
C LYS A 396 -16.70 1.27 6.96
N ILE A 397 -17.57 2.19 7.33
CA ILE A 397 -17.20 3.36 8.12
C ILE A 397 -17.77 3.24 9.53
N ALA A 398 -16.89 3.27 10.54
CA ALA A 398 -17.30 3.50 11.91
C ALA A 398 -17.43 5.02 12.14
N LEU A 399 -18.49 5.42 12.82
CA LEU A 399 -18.68 6.82 13.20
C LEU A 399 -17.74 7.14 14.37
N THR A 400 -16.80 8.08 14.17
CA THR A 400 -15.78 8.41 15.20
C THR A 400 -15.63 9.89 15.49
N ASP A 401 -16.35 10.77 14.78
CA ASP A 401 -16.36 12.20 15.05
C ASP A 401 -17.66 12.69 15.71
N GLY A 402 -17.53 13.36 16.86
CA GLY A 402 -18.64 13.87 17.68
C GLY A 402 -18.78 13.21 19.06
N THR A 403 -19.58 13.84 19.93
CA THR A 403 -19.81 13.45 21.32
C THR A 403 -20.68 12.19 21.49
N GLU A 404 -21.48 11.89 20.47
CA GLU A 404 -22.40 10.74 20.42
C GLU A 404 -21.78 9.52 19.72
N THR A 405 -20.49 9.58 19.39
CA THR A 405 -19.84 8.49 18.66
C THR A 405 -19.44 7.35 19.58
N PRO A 406 -19.44 6.10 19.08
CA PRO A 406 -18.94 4.94 19.82
C PRO A 406 -17.58 5.18 20.49
N THR A 407 -16.63 5.83 19.81
CA THR A 407 -15.28 6.11 20.34
C THR A 407 -15.26 7.13 21.48
N THR A 408 -16.24 8.02 21.56
CA THR A 408 -16.36 8.98 22.66
C THR A 408 -17.15 8.39 23.82
N ILE A 409 -18.25 7.69 23.52
CA ILE A 409 -19.11 7.03 24.52
C ILE A 409 -18.34 6.03 25.38
N VAL A 410 -17.41 5.27 24.79
CA VAL A 410 -16.62 4.26 25.53
C VAL A 410 -15.73 4.85 26.63
N LEU A 411 -15.48 6.17 26.63
CA LEU A 411 -14.65 6.84 27.64
C LEU A 411 -15.43 7.27 28.88
N TYR A 412 -16.73 7.55 28.75
CA TYR A 412 -17.55 8.06 29.87
C TYR A 412 -18.72 7.13 30.24
N ASN A 413 -18.90 6.02 29.52
CA ASN A 413 -19.89 5.01 29.90
C ASN A 413 -19.46 4.29 31.18
N SER A 414 -20.42 4.03 32.07
CA SER A 414 -20.11 3.44 33.37
C SER A 414 -19.58 2.01 33.22
N PRO A 415 -18.51 1.63 33.93
CA PRO A 415 -18.07 0.23 33.98
C PRO A 415 -19.06 -0.68 34.71
N ALA A 416 -20.09 -0.12 35.39
CA ALA A 416 -21.15 -0.88 36.03
C ALA A 416 -22.18 -1.44 35.04
N THR A 417 -22.28 -0.85 33.85
CA THR A 417 -23.29 -1.26 32.85
C THR A 417 -22.73 -2.37 31.97
N PRO A 418 -23.34 -3.57 31.95
CA PRO A 418 -22.94 -4.64 31.04
C PRO A 418 -23.31 -4.29 29.60
N ILE A 419 -22.56 -4.83 28.63
CA ILE A 419 -22.83 -4.62 27.20
C ILE A 419 -24.20 -5.20 26.81
N THR A 420 -24.50 -6.41 27.30
CA THR A 420 -25.74 -7.13 27.05
C THR A 420 -26.35 -7.64 28.35
N GLY A 421 -27.67 -7.78 28.39
CA GLY A 421 -28.37 -8.46 29.46
C GLY A 421 -28.20 -9.99 29.40
N PRO A 422 -28.75 -10.72 30.39
CA PRO A 422 -28.76 -12.18 30.41
C PRO A 422 -29.48 -12.82 29.20
N ASP A 423 -30.36 -12.06 28.56
CA ASP A 423 -31.09 -12.40 27.35
C ASP A 423 -30.30 -12.15 26.06
N GLY A 424 -29.06 -11.64 26.17
CA GLY A 424 -28.19 -11.30 25.06
C GLY A 424 -28.54 -9.98 24.36
N GLN A 425 -29.56 -9.24 24.82
CA GLN A 425 -29.93 -7.95 24.24
C GLN A 425 -29.04 -6.83 24.77
N TYR A 426 -28.64 -5.89 23.90
CA TYR A 426 -27.86 -4.73 24.30
C TYR A 426 -28.59 -3.88 25.36
N LEU A 427 -27.83 -3.38 26.33
CA LEU A 427 -28.29 -2.48 27.38
C LEU A 427 -27.69 -1.09 27.23
N THR A 428 -28.47 -0.04 27.49
CA THR A 428 -27.98 1.35 27.57
C THR A 428 -27.69 1.75 29.00
N THR A 429 -28.54 1.28 29.92
CA THR A 429 -28.38 1.50 31.34
C THR A 429 -28.67 0.24 32.14
N THR A 430 -28.18 0.22 33.37
CA THR A 430 -28.52 -0.78 34.37
C THR A 430 -28.83 -0.08 35.69
N SER A 431 -29.69 -0.64 36.52
CA SER A 431 -29.98 -0.10 37.85
C SER A 431 -29.23 -0.87 38.93
N LEU A 432 -28.55 -0.14 39.81
CA LEU A 432 -27.87 -0.67 40.98
C LEU A 432 -28.40 0.06 42.22
N GLY A 433 -29.15 -0.65 43.07
CA GLY A 433 -29.93 -0.02 44.12
C GLY A 433 -30.93 1.00 43.55
N SER A 434 -30.95 2.22 44.09
CA SER A 434 -31.81 3.32 43.62
C SER A 434 -31.23 4.11 42.44
N ASN A 435 -30.03 3.79 41.97
CA ASN A 435 -29.34 4.57 40.94
C ASN A 435 -29.30 3.82 39.61
N THR A 436 -29.27 4.58 38.53
CA THR A 436 -29.15 4.06 37.16
C THR A 436 -27.80 4.48 36.58
N PHE A 437 -27.05 3.50 36.11
CA PHE A 437 -25.72 3.65 35.51
C PHE A 437 -25.78 3.39 34.01
N GLY A 438 -24.90 4.02 33.26
CA GLY A 438 -24.75 3.83 31.83
C GLY A 438 -25.04 5.10 31.05
N ASN A 439 -25.38 4.95 29.78
CA ASN A 439 -25.64 6.06 28.89
C ASN A 439 -26.99 5.86 28.20
N SER A 440 -27.99 6.66 28.59
CA SER A 440 -29.31 6.64 27.96
C SER A 440 -29.28 6.97 26.47
N ASN A 441 -28.22 7.65 26.00
CA ASN A 441 -28.04 8.02 24.60
C ASN A 441 -27.50 6.87 23.74
N GLY A 442 -27.22 5.70 24.32
CA GLY A 442 -27.00 4.47 23.56
C GLY A 442 -25.87 3.57 24.07
N ASN A 443 -25.78 2.39 23.47
CA ASN A 443 -24.72 1.43 23.68
C ASN A 443 -23.70 1.55 22.52
N PRO A 444 -22.43 1.88 22.78
CA PRO A 444 -21.44 2.12 21.73
C PRO A 444 -21.17 0.89 20.87
N ILE A 445 -21.27 -0.31 21.45
CA ILE A 445 -21.07 -1.59 20.75
C ILE A 445 -22.25 -1.88 19.83
N ALA A 446 -23.47 -1.65 20.32
CA ALA A 446 -24.68 -1.76 19.51
C ALA A 446 -24.63 -0.78 18.33
N THR A 447 -24.30 0.49 18.59
CA THR A 447 -24.20 1.52 17.55
C THR A 447 -23.15 1.17 16.50
N ALA A 448 -21.97 0.70 16.89
CA ALA A 448 -20.91 0.34 15.96
C ALA A 448 -21.20 -0.97 15.18
N SER A 449 -21.99 -1.89 15.76
CA SER A 449 -22.28 -3.20 15.14
C SER A 449 -23.54 -3.21 14.28
N LEU A 450 -24.55 -2.42 14.66
CA LEU A 450 -25.87 -2.44 14.03
C LEU A 450 -26.02 -1.38 12.93
N ARG A 451 -25.26 -0.27 12.98
CA ARG A 451 -25.22 0.70 11.89
C ARG A 451 -24.37 0.14 10.75
N ASP A 452 -24.94 0.10 9.54
CA ASP A 452 -24.24 -0.33 8.33
C ASP A 452 -24.02 0.86 7.42
N VAL A 453 -22.79 1.33 7.38
CA VAL A 453 -22.39 2.55 6.71
C VAL A 453 -21.30 2.21 5.70
N LYS A 454 -21.60 2.42 4.42
CA LYS A 454 -20.73 2.03 3.31
C LYS A 454 -20.49 3.18 2.34
N ALA A 455 -19.25 3.27 1.87
CA ALA A 455 -18.85 4.06 0.72
C ALA A 455 -18.20 3.14 -0.31
N ILE A 456 -18.82 3.05 -1.49
CA ILE A 456 -18.32 2.28 -2.63
C ILE A 456 -17.90 3.28 -3.69
N GLN A 457 -16.65 3.19 -4.14
CA GLN A 457 -16.15 4.02 -5.23
C GLN A 457 -15.61 3.14 -6.33
N SER A 458 -15.93 3.47 -7.58
CA SER A 458 -15.30 2.91 -8.77
C SER A 458 -14.67 4.06 -9.53
N ILE A 459 -13.35 3.98 -9.71
CA ILE A 459 -12.59 5.01 -10.41
C ILE A 459 -11.92 4.36 -11.61
N GLY A 460 -12.04 4.99 -12.77
CA GLY A 460 -11.26 4.65 -13.94
C GLY A 460 -10.60 5.88 -14.49
N TYR A 461 -9.29 5.82 -14.71
CA TYR A 461 -8.55 6.91 -15.34
C TYR A 461 -7.46 6.35 -16.25
N GLY A 462 -7.07 7.13 -17.24
CA GLY A 462 -6.03 6.74 -18.16
C GLY A 462 -5.69 7.81 -19.17
N ASN A 463 -4.62 7.57 -19.90
CA ASN A 463 -4.24 8.37 -21.05
C ASN A 463 -3.94 7.51 -22.25
N ILE A 464 -4.21 8.08 -23.42
CA ILE A 464 -3.75 7.57 -24.70
C ILE A 464 -2.88 8.66 -25.29
N PHE A 465 -1.69 8.30 -25.76
CA PHE A 465 -0.79 9.26 -26.37
C PHE A 465 -0.21 8.77 -27.70
N CYS A 466 0.13 9.74 -28.53
CA CYS A 466 0.83 9.55 -29.78
C CYS A 466 1.94 10.60 -29.89
N GLU A 467 3.17 10.14 -30.11
CA GLU A 467 4.37 10.96 -30.27
C GLU A 467 4.92 10.77 -31.68
N ILE A 468 4.99 11.87 -32.43
CA ILE A 468 5.53 11.96 -33.78
C ILE A 468 6.85 12.73 -33.73
N LYS A 469 7.94 12.11 -34.14
CA LYS A 469 9.26 12.74 -34.26
C LYS A 469 9.46 13.21 -35.70
N PHE A 470 9.41 14.52 -35.92
CA PHE A 470 9.68 15.11 -37.24
C PHE A 470 11.18 15.17 -37.51
N MET A 471 11.97 15.55 -36.50
CA MET A 471 13.43 15.63 -36.57
C MET A 471 14.02 15.28 -35.20
N LYS A 472 15.35 15.13 -35.09
CA LYS A 472 16.04 14.72 -33.85
C LYS A 472 15.66 15.58 -32.62
N TYR A 473 15.38 16.86 -32.84
CA TYR A 473 15.08 17.84 -31.78
C TYR A 473 13.64 18.37 -31.82
N LEU A 474 12.80 17.86 -32.73
CA LEU A 474 11.41 18.30 -32.87
C LEU A 474 10.47 17.11 -32.88
N SER A 475 9.68 17.01 -31.82
CA SER A 475 8.63 16.01 -31.66
C SER A 475 7.33 16.68 -31.25
N LEU A 476 6.22 16.16 -31.78
CA LEU A 476 4.87 16.50 -31.36
C LEU A 476 4.30 15.33 -30.57
N ARG A 477 3.86 15.60 -29.34
CA ARG A 477 3.17 14.62 -28.51
C ARG A 477 1.73 15.09 -28.28
N ASN A 478 0.77 14.28 -28.72
CA ASN A 478 -0.64 14.47 -28.44
C ASN A 478 -1.07 13.46 -27.38
N GLU A 479 -1.80 13.92 -26.38
CA GLU A 479 -2.32 13.07 -25.30
C GLU A 479 -3.80 13.38 -25.09
N VAL A 480 -4.58 12.32 -24.84
CA VAL A 480 -5.97 12.41 -24.43
C VAL A 480 -6.10 11.64 -23.13
N GLY A 481 -6.40 12.37 -22.05
CA GLY A 481 -6.73 11.81 -20.76
C GLY A 481 -8.23 11.57 -20.63
N PHE A 482 -8.59 10.54 -19.88
CA PHE A 482 -9.94 10.32 -19.41
C PHE A 482 -9.88 9.99 -17.92
N ASP A 483 -10.87 10.48 -17.17
CA ASP A 483 -11.15 10.06 -15.81
C ASP A 483 -12.67 9.95 -15.65
N PHE A 484 -13.11 8.98 -14.85
CA PHE A 484 -14.49 8.86 -14.43
C PHE A 484 -14.54 8.30 -13.02
N GLN A 485 -15.51 8.77 -12.25
CA GLN A 485 -15.73 8.32 -10.89
C GLN A 485 -17.22 8.04 -10.67
N LEU A 486 -17.49 6.84 -10.15
CA LEU A 486 -18.81 6.42 -9.68
C LEU A 486 -18.74 6.22 -8.18
N SER A 487 -19.56 6.96 -7.44
CA SER A 487 -19.63 6.86 -5.99
C SER A 487 -21.03 6.44 -5.56
N GLN A 488 -21.10 5.46 -4.67
CA GLN A 488 -22.34 5.02 -4.02
C GLN A 488 -22.11 5.00 -2.51
N ASN A 489 -22.86 5.82 -1.80
CA ASN A 489 -22.86 5.87 -0.36
C ASN A 489 -24.19 5.34 0.16
N SER A 490 -24.15 4.51 1.19
CA SER A 490 -25.34 4.03 1.87
C SER A 490 -25.14 4.03 3.38
N ALA A 491 -26.14 4.50 4.11
CA ALA A 491 -26.15 4.47 5.57
C ALA A 491 -27.47 3.87 6.03
N PHE A 492 -27.39 2.78 6.79
CA PHE A 492 -28.53 2.10 7.36
C PHE A 492 -28.40 2.01 8.88
N GLN A 493 -29.47 2.37 9.58
CA GLN A 493 -29.66 2.11 10.99
C GLN A 493 -30.98 1.35 11.17
N PRO A 494 -30.98 0.17 11.80
CA PRO A 494 -32.21 -0.50 12.18
C PRO A 494 -32.86 0.21 13.38
N GLU A 495 -34.17 0.04 13.54
CA GLU A 495 -34.79 0.28 14.83
C GLU A 495 -34.42 -0.88 15.77
N TYR A 496 -33.89 -0.55 16.95
CA TYR A 496 -33.55 -1.51 17.99
C TYR A 496 -34.07 -1.01 19.33
N THR A 497 -34.96 -1.79 19.92
CA THR A 497 -35.50 -1.56 21.25
C THR A 497 -35.28 -2.83 22.06
N ASN A 498 -34.69 -2.70 23.24
CA ASN A 498 -34.56 -3.81 24.17
C ASN A 498 -35.97 -4.23 24.62
N SER A 499 -36.34 -5.48 24.34
CA SER A 499 -37.72 -5.95 24.56
C SER A 499 -38.08 -6.10 26.03
N GLN A 500 -37.09 -6.24 26.93
CA GLN A 500 -37.28 -6.36 28.37
C GLN A 500 -37.33 -4.98 29.05
N THR A 501 -36.32 -4.14 28.81
CA THR A 501 -36.22 -2.82 29.44
C THR A 501 -37.07 -1.76 28.75
N LYS A 502 -37.60 -2.06 27.55
CA LYS A 502 -38.30 -1.13 26.64
C LYS A 502 -37.45 0.08 26.22
N GLN A 503 -36.14 0.04 26.46
CA GLN A 503 -35.21 1.09 26.07
C GLN A 503 -34.98 1.04 24.57
N SER A 504 -35.24 2.17 23.89
CA SER A 504 -34.86 2.33 22.50
C SER A 504 -33.37 2.69 22.41
N LEU A 505 -32.59 1.88 21.70
CA LEU A 505 -31.16 2.13 21.47
C LEU A 505 -30.92 2.85 20.15
N LEU A 506 -31.64 2.43 19.11
CA LEU A 506 -31.55 2.98 17.78
C LEU A 506 -32.98 3.19 17.30
N SER A 507 -33.35 4.43 17.05
CA SER A 507 -34.66 4.79 16.51
C SER A 507 -34.60 6.20 15.90
N PRO A 508 -35.34 6.48 14.82
CA PRO A 508 -36.11 5.50 14.03
C PRO A 508 -35.18 4.62 13.16
N SER A 509 -35.76 3.59 12.56
CA SER A 509 -35.13 2.90 11.44
C SER A 509 -34.94 3.88 10.28
N LYS A 510 -33.74 3.91 9.68
CA LYS A 510 -33.38 4.88 8.65
C LYS A 510 -32.46 4.24 7.61
N LEU A 511 -32.84 4.33 6.34
CA LEU A 511 -31.99 4.01 5.19
C LEU A 511 -31.80 5.29 4.37
N ILE A 512 -30.54 5.61 4.06
CA ILE A 512 -30.23 6.67 3.10
C ILE A 512 -29.24 6.13 2.08
N GLU A 513 -29.52 6.40 0.81
CA GLU A 513 -28.62 6.13 -0.31
C GLU A 513 -28.34 7.41 -1.10
N SER A 514 -27.10 7.54 -1.56
CA SER A 514 -26.67 8.58 -2.48
C SER A 514 -25.80 7.95 -3.56
N ARG A 515 -26.04 8.34 -4.81
CA ARG A 515 -25.27 7.89 -5.97
C ARG A 515 -24.85 9.11 -6.76
N ASN A 516 -23.56 9.28 -6.95
CA ASN A 516 -22.98 10.38 -7.69
C ASN A 516 -22.11 9.84 -8.82
N ASN A 517 -22.20 10.49 -9.97
CA ASN A 517 -21.33 10.28 -11.12
C ASN A 517 -20.65 11.60 -11.47
N SER A 518 -19.37 11.53 -11.82
CA SER A 518 -18.58 12.65 -12.31
C SER A 518 -17.60 12.20 -13.37
#